data_AF-A0AAI9X6U7-F1
#
_entry.id   AF-A0AAI9X6U7-F1
#
_cell.length_a   1.000
_cell.length_b   1.000
_cell.length_c   1.000
_cell.angle_alpha   90.00
_cell.angle_beta   90.00
_cell.angle_gamma   90.00
#
_symmetry.space_group_name_H-M   'P 1'
#
loop_
_entity.id
_entity.type
_entity.pdbx_description
1 polymer ?
#
loop_
_entity_poly.entity_id
_entity_poly.type
_entity_poly.pdbx_seq_one_letter_code
_entity_poly.pdbx_strand_id
1 'polypeptide(L)'
;MGGVENVIKKAKEFVENGDLRFAATLLNHVVFSEPQNEPGKALLAQTYESLGFGSENGPWRNFYLSGASELRGQMPSHNLLSDQTQMVEALSLHQLFASTAVRIDGHKAQAHSFTIDLYVTDLKEQCRLILSNGALIHRTGLKQKKPNAFTVDYSCSMTHSQLLTLLTTGKFGDLGSELGDRSYLSKLVSLIPGFDGNFNITVP
;
A
#
# COMPACT_ATOMS: atom_id res chain seq x y z
N MET A 1 2.20 28.32 -19.92
CA MET A 1 1.21 28.06 -21.00
C MET A 1 0.04 29.05 -21.04
N GLY A 2 -0.06 30.04 -20.12
CA GLY A 2 -1.10 31.07 -20.16
C GLY A 2 -2.37 30.77 -19.34
N GLY A 3 -2.30 29.88 -18.34
CA GLY A 3 -3.47 29.48 -17.54
C GLY A 3 -4.20 28.26 -18.12
N VAL A 4 -5.06 27.63 -17.31
CA VAL A 4 -5.73 26.36 -17.63
C VAL A 4 -6.59 26.47 -18.89
N GLU A 5 -7.36 27.55 -19.05
CA GLU A 5 -8.20 27.76 -20.23
C GLU A 5 -7.41 27.75 -21.54
N ASN A 6 -6.24 28.41 -21.54
CA ASN A 6 -5.35 28.45 -22.70
C ASN A 6 -4.71 27.09 -22.98
N VAL A 7 -4.41 26.29 -21.95
CA VAL A 7 -3.92 24.92 -22.12
C VAL A 7 -4.99 24.03 -22.74
N ILE A 8 -6.23 24.11 -22.24
CA ILE A 8 -7.37 23.35 -22.78
C ILE A 8 -7.59 23.73 -24.25
N LYS A 9 -7.53 25.02 -24.59
CA LYS A 9 -7.67 25.48 -25.98
C LYS A 9 -6.60 24.85 -26.88
N LYS A 10 -5.33 24.92 -26.48
CA LYS A 10 -4.23 24.29 -27.22
C LYS A 10 -4.39 22.78 -27.33
N ALA A 11 -4.83 22.12 -26.26
CA ALA A 11 -5.07 20.68 -26.28
C ALA A 11 -6.14 20.30 -27.31
N LYS A 12 -7.22 21.09 -27.45
CA LYS A 12 -8.22 20.88 -28.50
C LYS A 12 -7.61 20.96 -29.89
N GLU A 13 -6.76 21.97 -30.14
CA GLU A 13 -6.05 22.10 -31.43
C GLU A 13 -5.19 20.85 -31.72
N PHE A 14 -4.52 20.27 -30.72
CA PHE A 14 -3.76 19.03 -30.91
C PHE A 14 -4.66 17.81 -31.14
N VAL A 15 -5.81 17.72 -30.48
CA VAL A 15 -6.81 16.67 -30.73
C VAL A 15 -7.31 16.75 -32.18
N GLU A 16 -7.68 17.95 -32.64
CA GLU A 16 -8.15 18.19 -34.01
C GLU A 16 -7.10 17.84 -35.07
N ASN A 17 -5.82 18.05 -34.77
CA ASN A 17 -4.70 17.68 -35.63
C ASN A 17 -4.28 16.20 -35.50
N GLY A 18 -4.96 15.41 -34.66
CA GLY A 18 -4.67 13.99 -34.45
C GLY A 18 -3.48 13.68 -33.53
N ASP A 19 -2.85 14.70 -32.94
CA ASP A 19 -1.78 14.52 -31.95
C ASP A 19 -2.37 14.32 -30.54
N LEU A 20 -3.06 13.19 -30.40
CA LEU A 20 -3.75 12.81 -29.16
C LEU A 20 -2.79 12.60 -27.99
N ARG A 21 -1.56 12.13 -28.26
CA ARG A 21 -0.56 11.86 -27.22
C ARG A 21 -0.06 13.15 -26.58
N PHE A 22 0.18 14.18 -27.39
CA PHE A 22 0.56 15.47 -26.85
C PHE A 22 -0.61 16.16 -26.16
N ALA A 23 -1.82 16.09 -26.74
CA ALA A 23 -3.03 16.61 -26.11
C ALA A 23 -3.26 16.01 -24.72
N ALA A 24 -3.12 14.68 -24.57
CA ALA A 24 -3.25 13.99 -23.28
C ALA A 24 -2.24 14.51 -22.25
N THR A 25 -1.00 14.81 -22.66
CA THR A 25 0.03 15.37 -21.78
C THR A 25 -0.37 16.75 -21.25
N LEU A 26 -0.86 17.62 -22.13
CA LEU A 26 -1.33 18.96 -21.75
C LEU A 26 -2.50 18.89 -20.78
N LEU A 27 -3.47 18.03 -21.08
CA LEU A 27 -4.68 17.86 -20.28
C LEU A 27 -4.40 17.20 -18.94
N ASN A 28 -3.43 16.29 -18.86
CA ASN A 28 -2.98 15.72 -17.59
C ASN A 28 -2.44 16.82 -16.66
N HIS A 29 -1.65 17.76 -17.17
CA HIS A 29 -1.21 18.91 -16.38
C HIS A 29 -2.37 19.77 -15.87
N VAL A 30 -3.41 19.97 -16.68
CA VAL A 30 -4.63 20.69 -16.28
C VAL A 30 -5.34 19.96 -15.14
N VAL A 31 -5.58 18.65 -15.28
CA VAL A 31 -6.30 17.87 -14.27
C VAL A 31 -5.53 17.80 -12.95
N PHE A 32 -4.21 17.63 -13.00
CA PHE A 32 -3.38 17.60 -11.78
C PHE A 32 -3.24 18.98 -11.11
N SER A 33 -3.37 20.09 -11.85
CA SER A 33 -3.37 21.43 -11.28
C SER A 33 -4.74 21.87 -10.74
N GLU A 34 -5.81 21.51 -11.46
CA GLU A 34 -7.20 21.85 -11.10
C GLU A 34 -8.11 20.61 -11.23
N PRO A 35 -8.17 19.73 -10.20
CA PRO A 35 -8.91 18.46 -10.26
C PRO A 35 -10.43 18.62 -10.40
N GLN A 36 -10.95 19.79 -10.07
CA GLN A 36 -12.37 20.16 -10.19
C GLN A 36 -12.71 20.75 -11.57
N ASN A 37 -11.73 20.84 -12.49
CA ASN A 37 -11.95 21.37 -13.83
C ASN A 37 -12.64 20.32 -14.72
N GLU A 38 -13.97 20.29 -14.67
CA GLU A 38 -14.78 19.36 -15.47
C GLU A 38 -14.51 19.42 -16.97
N PRO A 39 -14.34 20.60 -17.61
CA PRO A 39 -13.98 20.66 -19.02
C PRO A 39 -12.64 19.97 -19.35
N GLY A 40 -11.63 20.15 -18.50
CA GLY A 40 -10.32 19.52 -18.64
C GLY A 40 -10.40 18.00 -18.48
N LYS A 41 -11.10 17.52 -17.45
CA LYS A 41 -11.32 16.08 -17.23
C LYS A 41 -12.10 15.44 -18.38
N ALA A 42 -13.17 16.08 -18.84
CA ALA A 42 -13.99 15.57 -19.93
C ALA A 42 -13.18 15.46 -21.24
N LEU A 43 -12.36 16.46 -21.56
CA LEU A 43 -11.53 16.43 -22.76
C LEU A 43 -10.39 15.41 -22.63
N LEU A 44 -9.80 15.25 -21.44
CA LEU A 44 -8.81 14.20 -21.19
C LEU A 44 -9.40 12.81 -21.35
N ALA A 45 -10.59 12.57 -20.80
CA ALA A 45 -11.30 11.30 -20.92
C ALA A 45 -11.58 10.94 -22.40
N GLN A 46 -12.05 11.89 -23.20
CA GLN A 46 -12.27 11.70 -24.65
C GLN A 46 -10.96 11.42 -25.40
N THR A 47 -9.87 12.10 -25.02
CA THR A 47 -8.55 11.89 -25.62
C THR A 47 -8.03 10.49 -25.30
N TYR A 48 -8.18 10.02 -24.06
CA TYR A 48 -7.85 8.65 -23.68
C TYR A 48 -8.71 7.62 -24.42
N GLU A 49 -10.02 7.81 -24.57
CA GLU A 49 -10.84 6.88 -25.37
C GLU A 49 -10.35 6.74 -26.80
N SER A 50 -10.01 7.86 -27.43
CA SER A 50 -9.50 7.89 -28.80
C SER A 50 -8.18 7.12 -28.91
N LEU A 51 -7.27 7.31 -27.95
CA LEU A 51 -6.01 6.55 -27.85
C LEU A 51 -6.26 5.06 -27.57
N GLY A 52 -7.23 4.73 -26.72
CA GLY A 52 -7.61 3.36 -26.39
C GLY A 52 -8.21 2.60 -27.59
N PHE A 53 -9.04 3.26 -28.40
CA PHE A 53 -9.58 2.68 -29.63
C PHE A 53 -8.52 2.47 -30.72
N GLY A 54 -7.51 3.35 -30.79
CA GLY A 54 -6.38 3.20 -31.70
C GLY A 54 -5.29 2.22 -31.22
N SER A 55 -5.40 1.68 -30.00
CA SER A 55 -4.36 0.84 -29.41
C SER A 55 -4.52 -0.63 -29.81
N GLU A 56 -3.51 -1.18 -30.48
CA GLU A 56 -3.35 -2.62 -30.70
C GLU A 56 -3.01 -3.37 -29.40
N ASN A 57 -2.26 -2.73 -28.50
CA ASN A 57 -1.87 -3.33 -27.23
C ASN A 57 -3.07 -3.36 -26.26
N GLY A 58 -3.49 -4.57 -25.89
CA GLY A 58 -4.60 -4.80 -24.96
C GLY A 58 -4.44 -4.09 -23.61
N PRO A 59 -3.30 -4.24 -22.90
CA PRO A 59 -3.03 -3.49 -21.67
C PRO A 59 -3.17 -1.97 -21.82
N TRP A 60 -2.60 -1.37 -22.88
CA TRP A 60 -2.71 0.07 -23.12
C TRP A 60 -4.15 0.51 -23.37
N ARG A 61 -4.90 -0.26 -24.17
CA ARG A 61 -6.34 -0.03 -24.35
C ARG A 61 -7.05 -0.03 -22.99
N ASN A 62 -6.76 -1.00 -22.12
CA ASN A 62 -7.37 -1.05 -20.78
C ASN A 62 -7.00 0.17 -19.94
N PHE A 63 -5.73 0.56 -19.88
CA PHE A 63 -5.30 1.75 -19.12
C PHE A 63 -6.00 3.02 -19.59
N TYR A 64 -6.06 3.26 -20.90
CA TYR A 64 -6.74 4.44 -21.43
C TYR A 64 -8.24 4.46 -21.10
N LEU A 65 -8.94 3.33 -21.31
CA LEU A 65 -10.38 3.27 -21.08
C LEU A 65 -10.73 3.30 -19.59
N SER A 66 -9.94 2.66 -18.72
CA SER A 66 -10.07 2.78 -17.27
C SER A 66 -9.83 4.21 -16.81
N GLY A 67 -8.77 4.87 -17.30
CA GLY A 67 -8.51 6.27 -16.96
C GLY A 67 -9.62 7.21 -17.42
N ALA A 68 -10.18 6.99 -18.61
CA ALA A 68 -11.34 7.75 -19.09
C ALA A 68 -12.61 7.51 -18.24
N SER A 69 -12.82 6.29 -17.74
CA SER A 69 -13.90 5.95 -16.81
C SER A 69 -13.74 6.69 -15.47
N GLU A 70 -12.55 6.64 -14.87
CA GLU A 70 -12.25 7.33 -13.60
C GLU A 70 -12.45 8.84 -13.70
N LEU A 71 -11.97 9.47 -14.78
CA LEU A 71 -12.13 10.91 -15.02
C LEU A 71 -13.60 11.34 -15.12
N ARG A 72 -14.51 10.42 -15.42
CA ARG A 72 -15.98 10.62 -15.43
C ARG A 72 -16.66 10.26 -14.11
N GLY A 73 -15.89 9.96 -13.07
CA GLY A 73 -16.40 9.57 -11.76
C GLY A 73 -16.86 8.12 -11.66
N GLN A 74 -16.56 7.28 -12.66
CA GLN A 74 -16.86 5.86 -12.63
C GLN A 74 -15.64 5.09 -12.12
N MET A 75 -15.46 5.08 -10.79
CA MET A 75 -14.48 4.22 -10.14
C MET A 75 -15.10 2.84 -9.88
N PRO A 76 -14.53 1.76 -10.41
CA PRO A 76 -14.91 0.42 -9.98
C PRO A 76 -14.57 0.26 -8.50
N SER A 77 -15.53 -0.12 -7.67
CA SER A 77 -15.25 -0.53 -6.30
C SER A 77 -14.50 -1.86 -6.35
N HIS A 78 -13.18 -1.84 -6.22
CA HIS A 78 -12.40 -3.06 -6.23
C HIS A 78 -12.35 -3.66 -4.81
N ASN A 79 -13.14 -4.69 -4.55
CA ASN A 79 -12.89 -5.58 -3.41
C ASN A 79 -11.73 -6.53 -3.77
N LEU A 80 -10.50 -6.01 -3.81
CA LEU A 80 -9.29 -6.80 -4.13
C LEU A 80 -8.92 -7.81 -3.03
N LEU A 81 -9.54 -7.72 -1.85
CA LEU A 81 -9.06 -8.34 -0.62
C LEU A 81 -9.93 -9.48 -0.09
N SER A 82 -11.08 -9.78 -0.69
CA SER A 82 -12.04 -10.73 -0.09
C SER A 82 -11.61 -12.20 -0.13
N ASP A 83 -10.49 -12.55 -0.80
CA ASP A 83 -10.12 -13.97 -1.02
C ASP A 83 -8.61 -14.28 -0.87
N GLN A 84 -7.84 -13.44 -0.15
CA GLN A 84 -6.37 -13.60 -0.04
C GLN A 84 -5.90 -14.40 1.19
N THR A 85 -6.80 -14.89 2.04
CA THR A 85 -6.44 -15.56 3.31
C THR A 85 -5.51 -16.75 3.10
N GLN A 86 -5.76 -17.57 2.09
CA GLN A 86 -4.93 -18.74 1.76
C GLN A 86 -3.52 -18.35 1.26
N MET A 87 -3.39 -17.21 0.58
CA MET A 87 -2.09 -16.72 0.13
C MET A 87 -1.24 -16.25 1.32
N VAL A 88 -1.84 -15.55 2.28
CA VAL A 88 -1.15 -15.05 3.47
C VAL A 88 -0.68 -16.21 4.36
N GLU A 89 -1.47 -17.28 4.46
CA GLU A 89 -1.11 -18.50 5.19
C GLU A 89 0.10 -19.24 4.60
N ALA A 90 0.35 -19.09 3.29
CA ALA A 90 1.49 -19.71 2.61
C ALA A 90 2.82 -18.94 2.76
N LEU A 91 2.79 -17.72 3.32
CA LEU A 91 3.99 -16.90 3.49
C LEU A 91 4.88 -17.44 4.62
N SER A 92 6.19 -17.49 4.37
CA SER A 92 7.16 -17.71 5.43
C SER A 92 7.17 -16.55 6.44
N LEU A 93 7.63 -16.80 7.67
CA LEU A 93 7.80 -15.74 8.68
C LEU A 93 8.69 -14.60 8.16
N HIS A 94 9.72 -14.92 7.38
CA HIS A 94 10.57 -13.91 6.77
C HIS A 94 9.78 -13.00 5.81
N GLN A 95 8.94 -13.56 4.96
CA GLN A 95 8.11 -12.80 4.01
C GLN A 95 7.04 -11.98 4.73
N LEU A 96 6.40 -12.53 5.77
CA LEU A 96 5.41 -11.83 6.58
C LEU A 96 6.01 -10.60 7.26
N PHE A 97 7.16 -10.73 7.92
CA PHE A 97 7.80 -9.61 8.58
C PHE A 97 8.48 -8.64 7.61
N ALA A 98 9.00 -9.12 6.47
CA ALA A 98 9.49 -8.24 5.41
C ALA A 98 8.35 -7.36 4.85
N SER A 99 7.18 -7.96 4.57
CA SER A 99 5.99 -7.21 4.15
C SER A 99 5.52 -6.22 5.21
N THR A 100 5.52 -6.65 6.49
CA THR A 100 5.17 -5.78 7.62
C THR A 100 6.13 -4.59 7.73
N ALA A 101 7.44 -4.82 7.56
CA ALA A 101 8.44 -3.77 7.65
C ALA A 101 8.28 -2.68 6.59
N VAL A 102 7.89 -3.04 5.36
CA VAL A 102 7.59 -2.07 4.29
C VAL A 102 6.37 -1.22 4.60
N ARG A 103 5.41 -1.77 5.34
CA ARG A 103 4.16 -1.07 5.67
C ARG A 103 4.31 -0.08 6.83
N ILE A 104 5.35 -0.18 7.65
CA ILE A 104 5.50 0.69 8.84
C ILE A 104 5.46 2.17 8.45
N ASP A 105 4.63 2.94 9.15
CA ASP A 105 4.63 4.40 9.11
C ASP A 105 5.91 4.92 9.78
N GLY A 106 6.95 5.14 8.97
CA GLY A 106 8.26 5.56 9.45
C GLY A 106 8.24 6.88 10.23
N HIS A 107 7.35 7.81 9.85
CA HIS A 107 7.22 9.10 10.52
C HIS A 107 6.65 8.97 11.94
N LYS A 108 5.69 8.08 12.16
CA LYS A 108 5.23 7.75 13.52
C LYS A 108 6.25 6.90 14.27
N ALA A 109 6.86 5.94 13.58
CA ALA A 109 7.78 4.98 14.18
C ALA A 109 9.12 5.60 14.64
N GLN A 110 9.54 6.75 14.10
CA GLN A 110 10.80 7.40 14.49
C GLN A 110 10.87 7.77 15.99
N ALA A 111 9.71 8.00 16.63
CA ALA A 111 9.62 8.33 18.05
C ALA A 111 9.72 7.10 18.97
N HIS A 112 9.86 5.90 18.40
CA HIS A 112 9.80 4.65 19.12
C HIS A 112 11.05 3.81 18.87
N SER A 113 11.54 3.18 19.94
CA SER A 113 12.56 2.15 19.86
C SER A 113 12.21 1.03 20.82
N PHE A 114 12.08 -0.20 20.31
CA PHE A 114 11.79 -1.38 21.10
C PHE A 114 12.15 -2.67 20.36
N THR A 115 12.31 -3.75 21.10
CA THR A 115 12.61 -5.09 20.62
C THR A 115 11.57 -6.09 21.11
N ILE A 116 11.01 -6.88 20.19
CA ILE A 116 10.04 -7.95 20.47
C ILE A 116 10.63 -9.30 20.03
N ASP A 117 10.65 -10.27 20.95
CA ASP A 117 10.99 -11.66 20.63
C ASP A 117 9.73 -12.53 20.53
N LEU A 118 9.51 -13.13 19.37
CA LEU A 118 8.36 -13.97 19.07
C LEU A 118 8.80 -15.42 18.87
N TYR A 119 8.14 -16.35 19.56
CA TYR A 119 8.27 -17.78 19.30
C TYR A 119 6.99 -18.31 18.65
N VAL A 120 7.10 -18.77 17.42
CA VAL A 120 5.98 -19.32 16.65
C VAL A 120 5.92 -20.83 16.87
N THR A 121 4.94 -21.29 17.64
CA THR A 121 4.96 -22.61 18.30
C THR A 121 4.78 -23.79 17.34
N ASP A 122 3.92 -23.63 16.34
CA ASP A 122 3.64 -24.61 15.29
C ASP A 122 4.78 -24.73 14.28
N LEU A 123 5.42 -23.60 13.93
CA LEU A 123 6.61 -23.59 13.07
C LEU A 123 7.91 -23.91 13.81
N LYS A 124 7.89 -23.86 15.15
CA LYS A 124 9.07 -24.01 16.03
C LYS A 124 10.20 -23.03 15.68
N GLU A 125 9.83 -21.84 15.23
CA GLU A 125 10.77 -20.79 14.83
C GLU A 125 10.73 -19.62 15.81
N GLN A 126 11.90 -19.00 16.02
CA GLN A 126 12.03 -17.76 16.77
C GLN A 126 12.33 -16.61 15.82
N CYS A 127 11.63 -15.50 16.02
CA CYS A 127 11.83 -14.25 15.35
C CYS A 127 12.15 -13.15 16.37
N ARG A 128 13.06 -12.24 16.01
CA ARG A 128 13.28 -10.99 16.72
C ARG A 128 12.90 -9.82 15.82
N LEU A 129 12.04 -8.95 16.32
CA LEU A 129 11.65 -7.70 15.71
C LEU A 129 12.31 -6.55 16.45
N ILE A 130 12.96 -5.65 15.72
CA ILE A 130 13.65 -4.49 16.26
C ILE A 130 13.11 -3.26 15.54
N LEU A 131 12.42 -2.39 16.26
CA LEU A 131 12.01 -1.09 15.75
C LEU A 131 13.01 -0.03 16.22
N SER A 132 13.59 0.72 15.28
CA SER A 132 14.45 1.86 15.59
C SER A 132 14.52 2.80 14.41
N ASN A 133 14.60 4.12 14.67
CA ASN A 133 14.76 5.15 13.64
C ASN A 133 13.72 5.07 12.51
N GLY A 134 12.47 4.70 12.85
CA GLY A 134 11.40 4.57 11.88
C GLY A 134 11.44 3.31 11.01
N ALA A 135 12.37 2.39 11.26
CA ALA A 135 12.52 1.13 10.52
C ALA A 135 12.27 -0.08 11.41
N LEU A 136 11.58 -1.08 10.86
CA LEU A 136 11.41 -2.40 11.48
C LEU A 136 12.39 -3.38 10.83
N ILE A 137 13.24 -3.98 11.66
CA ILE A 137 14.20 -5.01 11.26
C ILE A 137 13.75 -6.33 11.89
N HIS A 138 13.67 -7.38 11.09
CA HIS A 138 13.36 -8.73 11.56
C HIS A 138 14.55 -9.67 11.41
N ARG A 139 14.70 -10.59 12.36
CA ARG A 139 15.68 -11.68 12.33
C ARG A 139 14.94 -12.99 12.59
N THR A 140 14.86 -13.85 11.59
CA THR A 140 14.25 -15.18 11.66
C THR A 140 15.30 -16.27 11.80
N GLY A 141 14.89 -17.51 12.11
CA GLY A 141 15.80 -18.65 12.20
C GLY A 141 16.78 -18.62 13.37
N LEU A 142 16.50 -17.81 14.40
CA LEU A 142 17.31 -17.76 15.61
C LEU A 142 17.13 -19.07 16.38
N LYS A 143 18.21 -19.78 16.69
CA LYS A 143 18.16 -20.89 17.65
C LYS A 143 17.84 -20.33 19.03
N GLN A 144 16.94 -20.98 19.78
CA GLN A 144 16.60 -20.58 21.14
C GLN A 144 17.88 -20.36 21.97
N LYS A 145 18.21 -19.10 22.19
CA LYS A 145 19.10 -18.66 23.26
C LYS A 145 18.19 -18.06 24.32
N LYS A 146 18.48 -18.34 25.59
CA LYS A 146 17.78 -17.67 26.71
C LYS A 146 17.73 -16.16 26.39
N PRO A 147 16.56 -15.52 26.47
CA PRO A 147 16.46 -14.09 26.21
C PRO A 147 17.46 -13.38 27.14
N ASN A 148 18.36 -12.60 26.56
CA ASN A 148 19.23 -11.75 27.37
C ASN A 148 18.31 -10.68 27.94
N ALA A 149 18.00 -10.80 29.23
CA ALA A 149 16.95 -10.07 29.97
C ALA A 149 17.08 -8.53 29.95
N PHE A 150 18.15 -7.99 29.33
CA PHE A 150 18.44 -6.56 29.23
C PHE A 150 18.24 -5.98 27.81
N THR A 151 17.71 -6.75 26.85
CA THR A 151 17.66 -6.32 25.43
C THR A 151 16.31 -6.54 24.73
N VAL A 152 15.28 -6.95 25.46
CA VAL A 152 13.97 -7.31 24.90
C VAL A 152 12.89 -6.68 25.75
N ASP A 153 12.06 -5.84 25.15
CA ASP A 153 10.99 -5.11 25.84
C ASP A 153 9.75 -5.99 26.03
N TYR A 154 9.54 -6.93 25.11
CA TYR A 154 8.46 -7.91 25.19
C TYR A 154 8.82 -9.21 24.47
N SER A 155 8.45 -10.34 25.07
CA SER A 155 8.58 -11.65 24.46
C SER A 155 7.30 -12.43 24.62
N CYS A 156 6.85 -13.08 23.55
CA CYS A 156 5.74 -14.01 23.64
C CYS A 156 5.82 -15.21 22.71
N SER A 157 5.00 -16.22 22.99
CA SER A 157 4.76 -17.34 22.09
C SER A 157 3.34 -17.34 21.53
N MET A 158 3.18 -17.63 20.25
CA MET A 158 1.87 -17.73 19.58
C MET A 158 1.92 -18.73 18.43
N THR A 159 0.75 -19.14 17.91
CA THR A 159 0.69 -19.93 16.66
C THR A 159 0.83 -19.03 15.44
N HIS A 160 1.13 -19.61 14.28
CA HIS A 160 1.16 -18.89 13.02
C HIS A 160 -0.20 -18.21 12.72
N SER A 161 -1.30 -18.91 12.96
CA SER A 161 -2.66 -18.35 12.78
C SER A 161 -2.94 -17.15 13.69
N GLN A 162 -2.48 -17.19 14.95
CA GLN A 162 -2.59 -16.05 15.87
C GLN A 162 -1.75 -14.86 15.40
N LEU A 163 -0.54 -15.10 14.87
CA LEU A 163 0.30 -14.06 14.28
C LEU A 163 -0.37 -13.41 13.05
N LEU A 164 -0.98 -14.20 12.17
CA LEU A 164 -1.71 -13.68 11.02
C LEU A 164 -2.91 -12.84 11.46
N THR A 165 -3.65 -13.30 12.47
CA THR A 165 -4.77 -12.54 13.04
C THR A 165 -4.30 -11.20 13.61
N LEU A 166 -3.17 -11.19 14.32
CA LEU A 166 -2.54 -9.98 14.85
C LEU A 166 -2.19 -8.99 13.74
N LEU A 167 -1.53 -9.43 12.67
CA LEU A 167 -1.06 -8.55 11.60
C LEU A 167 -2.18 -8.06 10.67
N THR A 168 -3.28 -8.81 10.55
CA THR A 168 -4.41 -8.48 9.66
C THR A 168 -5.49 -7.68 10.35
N THR A 169 -5.82 -8.03 11.61
CA THR A 169 -6.94 -7.41 12.34
C THR A 169 -6.49 -6.50 13.47
N GLY A 170 -5.21 -6.55 13.85
CA GLY A 170 -4.70 -5.90 15.05
C GLY A 170 -5.18 -6.50 16.36
N LYS A 171 -6.00 -7.56 16.30
CA LYS A 171 -6.52 -8.26 17.49
C LYS A 171 -5.57 -9.39 17.86
N PHE A 172 -5.39 -9.54 19.17
CA PHE A 172 -4.68 -10.67 19.74
C PHE A 172 -5.55 -11.29 20.83
N GLY A 173 -5.59 -12.62 20.85
CA GLY A 173 -6.27 -13.39 21.89
C GLY A 173 -5.33 -13.77 23.03
N ASP A 174 -5.59 -14.90 23.67
CA ASP A 174 -4.68 -15.48 24.66
C ASP A 174 -3.41 -15.97 23.98
N LEU A 175 -2.28 -15.39 24.39
CA LEU A 175 -0.95 -15.79 23.94
C LEU A 175 -0.40 -16.85 24.91
N GLY A 176 0.64 -17.58 24.50
CA GLY A 176 1.27 -18.59 25.34
C GLY A 176 2.15 -17.97 26.44
N SER A 177 3.44 -18.29 26.46
CA SER A 177 4.35 -17.59 27.36
C SER A 177 4.42 -16.11 27.01
N GLU A 178 4.34 -15.24 28.02
CA GLU A 178 4.51 -13.79 27.88
C GLU A 178 5.51 -13.30 28.94
N LEU A 179 6.45 -12.45 28.53
CA LEU A 179 7.44 -11.80 29.40
C LEU A 179 7.63 -10.35 28.94
N GLY A 180 7.67 -9.38 29.86
CA GLY A 180 7.81 -7.96 29.53
C GLY A 180 6.47 -7.24 29.32
N ASP A 181 6.47 -6.13 28.58
CA ASP A 181 5.30 -5.25 28.42
C ASP A 181 4.54 -5.54 27.12
N ARG A 182 3.35 -6.12 27.25
CA ARG A 182 2.47 -6.44 26.12
C ARG A 182 2.05 -5.21 25.29
N SER A 183 2.13 -3.99 25.85
CA SER A 183 1.80 -2.76 25.14
C SER A 183 2.61 -2.57 23.86
N TYR A 184 3.81 -3.16 23.76
CA TYR A 184 4.66 -3.08 22.57
C TYR A 184 4.06 -3.80 21.34
N LEU A 185 3.24 -4.85 21.53
CA LEU A 185 2.49 -5.45 20.40
C LEU A 185 1.44 -4.47 19.86
N SER A 186 0.66 -3.86 20.74
CA SER A 186 -0.33 -2.85 20.33
C SER A 186 0.32 -1.66 19.64
N LYS A 187 1.48 -1.21 20.16
CA LYS A 187 2.28 -0.15 19.52
C LYS A 187 2.72 -0.56 18.12
N LEU A 188 3.30 -1.75 17.95
CA LEU A 188 3.72 -2.25 16.64
C LEU A 188 2.56 -2.26 15.63
N VAL A 189 1.40 -2.80 16.02
CA VAL A 189 0.21 -2.84 15.16
C VAL A 189 -0.27 -1.42 14.81
N SER A 190 -0.25 -0.48 15.76
CA SER A 190 -0.68 0.90 15.53
C SER A 190 0.20 1.66 14.53
N LEU A 191 1.43 1.20 14.31
CA LEU A 191 2.37 1.75 13.34
C LEU A 191 2.16 1.20 11.92
N ILE A 192 1.28 0.21 11.74
CA ILE A 192 0.93 -0.34 10.44
C ILE A 192 -0.32 0.39 9.94
N PRO A 193 -0.23 1.27 8.92
CA PRO A 193 -1.37 1.93 8.35
C PRO A 193 -2.27 0.93 7.61
N GLY A 194 -3.57 1.29 7.55
CA GLY A 194 -4.50 0.67 6.63
C GLY A 194 -4.09 0.93 5.18
N PHE A 195 -4.48 0.03 4.29
CA PHE A 195 -4.29 0.19 2.85
C PHE A 195 -5.61 0.61 2.21
N ASP A 196 -5.61 1.74 1.51
CA ASP A 196 -6.72 2.11 0.64
C ASP A 196 -6.44 1.54 -0.76
N GLY A 197 -7.26 0.57 -1.17
CA GLY A 197 -7.17 -0.03 -2.50
C GLY A 197 -7.71 0.86 -3.62
N ASN A 198 -8.41 1.96 -3.29
CA ASN A 198 -9.03 2.86 -4.24
C ASN A 198 -8.28 4.21 -4.31
N PHE A 199 -6.94 4.17 -4.34
CA PHE A 199 -6.14 5.38 -4.48
C PHE A 199 -6.29 6.00 -5.87
N ASN A 200 -6.23 7.34 -5.95
CA ASN A 200 -6.36 8.07 -7.20
C ASN A 200 -5.18 7.77 -8.14
N ILE A 201 -5.48 7.56 -9.44
CA ILE A 201 -4.47 7.39 -10.49
C ILE A 201 -4.51 8.56 -11.47
N THR A 202 -5.70 8.91 -11.96
CA THR A 202 -5.90 9.94 -13.00
C THR A 202 -6.07 11.37 -12.46
N VAL A 203 -6.18 11.51 -11.15
CA VAL A 203 -6.27 12.79 -10.43
C VAL A 203 -5.30 12.75 -9.23
N PRO A 204 -4.94 13.90 -8.63
CA PRO A 204 -4.06 13.94 -7.45
C PRO A 204 -4.60 13.19 -6.22
#